data_AF-A0A5B7CGU5-F1
#
_entry.id   AF-A0A5B7CGU5-F1
#
_cell.length_a   1.000
_cell.length_b   1.000
_cell.length_c   1.000
_cell.angle_alpha   90.00
_cell.angle_beta   90.00
_cell.angle_gamma   90.00
#
_symmetry.space_group_name_H-M   'P 1'
#
loop_
_entity.id
_entity.type
_entity.pdbx_description
1 polymer ?
#
loop_
_entity_poly.entity_id
_entity_poly.type
_entity_poly.pdbx_seq_one_letter_code
_entity_poly.pdbx_strand_id
1 'polypeptide(L)'
;MSVNGFDGEREPSDSSNNKVKVDPWKPASLTWQRKLNSEGNVLSAFTLSLQDIIHMAPIGYRLWRHIREEAAKGREVFLNPFTKRHLTSFHGVPLGGIGAGSIGRTYKGEFLRWQL
;
A
#
# COMPACT_ATOMS: atom_id res chain seq x y z
N MET A 1 -35.50 32.98 45.98
CA MET A 1 -35.15 31.89 46.90
C MET A 1 -35.99 30.68 46.52
N SER A 2 -35.50 29.49 46.21
CA SER A 2 -34.19 28.90 46.47
C SER A 2 -33.82 27.93 45.35
N VAL A 3 -32.53 27.92 45.06
CA VAL A 3 -31.77 26.95 44.27
C VAL A 3 -31.89 25.55 44.85
N ASN A 4 -31.93 24.52 44.00
CA ASN A 4 -31.43 23.20 44.34
C ASN A 4 -30.58 22.73 43.15
N GLY A 5 -29.27 22.86 43.33
CA GLY A 5 -28.24 22.49 42.38
C GLY A 5 -28.16 20.98 42.22
N PHE A 6 -27.96 20.57 40.97
CA PHE A 6 -27.66 19.21 40.58
C PHE A 6 -26.14 19.03 40.77
N ASP A 7 -25.71 18.60 41.95
CA ASP A 7 -24.30 18.26 42.22
C ASP A 7 -23.97 16.91 41.58
N GLY A 8 -23.72 16.95 40.28
CA GLY A 8 -22.98 15.91 39.59
C GLY A 8 -21.50 16.25 39.64
N GLU A 9 -20.81 15.85 40.71
CA GLU A 9 -19.35 15.85 40.73
C GLU A 9 -18.86 14.88 39.64
N ARG A 10 -18.55 15.44 38.47
CA ARG A 10 -17.77 14.76 37.45
C ARG A 10 -16.33 14.83 37.92
N GLU A 11 -15.91 13.79 38.63
CA GLU A 11 -14.51 13.40 38.78
C GLU A 11 -13.80 13.65 37.44
N PRO A 12 -12.74 14.47 37.39
CA PRO A 12 -11.92 14.54 36.20
C PRO A 12 -11.32 13.15 36.05
N SER A 13 -11.79 12.41 35.04
CA SER A 13 -11.13 11.18 34.64
C SER A 13 -9.70 11.55 34.32
N ASP A 14 -8.80 11.25 35.26
CA ASP A 14 -7.37 11.15 35.03
C ASP A 14 -7.20 10.05 33.97
N SER A 15 -7.39 10.42 32.70
CA SER A 15 -6.81 9.72 31.56
C SER A 15 -5.31 10.01 31.64
N SER A 16 -4.71 9.44 32.67
CA SER A 16 -3.29 9.30 32.85
C SER A 16 -2.76 8.87 31.49
N ASN A 17 -1.97 9.77 30.93
CA ASN A 17 -1.09 9.54 29.81
C ASN A 17 -0.36 8.22 30.07
N ASN A 18 -0.92 7.10 29.61
CA ASN A 18 -0.17 5.89 29.34
C ASN A 18 0.70 6.19 28.12
N LYS A 19 1.68 7.09 28.29
CA LYS A 19 2.83 7.20 27.41
C LYS A 19 3.51 5.85 27.51
N VAL A 20 3.11 4.94 26.63
CA VAL A 20 3.84 3.70 26.38
C VAL A 20 5.28 4.13 26.13
N LYS A 21 6.16 3.82 27.08
CA LYS A 21 7.58 4.17 27.00
C LYS A 21 8.19 3.26 25.93
N VAL A 22 8.10 3.70 24.68
CA VAL A 22 8.69 2.99 23.54
C VAL A 22 10.18 3.30 23.54
N ASP A 23 11.01 2.26 23.72
CA ASP A 23 12.45 2.37 23.49
C ASP A 23 12.67 2.70 22.00
N PRO A 24 13.20 3.88 21.63
CA PRO A 24 13.28 4.27 20.23
C PRO A 24 14.19 3.34 19.41
N TRP A 25 15.14 2.66 20.07
CA TRP A 25 16.12 1.77 19.42
C TRP A 25 15.60 0.36 19.19
N LYS A 26 14.46 -0.01 19.77
CA LYS A 26 13.85 -1.32 19.55
C LYS A 26 12.67 -1.16 18.61
N PRO A 27 12.68 -1.83 17.44
CA PRO A 27 11.50 -1.86 16.60
C PRO A 27 10.35 -2.51 17.38
N ALA A 28 9.11 -2.07 17.10
CA ALA A 28 7.94 -2.69 17.71
C ALA A 28 7.89 -4.19 17.40
N SER A 29 7.35 -5.00 18.29
CA SER A 29 7.32 -6.47 18.17
C SER A 29 6.67 -6.98 16.89
N LEU A 30 5.71 -6.24 16.35
CA LEU A 30 4.98 -6.56 15.11
C LEU A 30 5.59 -5.91 13.85
N THR A 31 6.77 -5.28 13.98
CA THR A 31 7.43 -4.64 12.84
C THR A 31 7.86 -5.70 11.85
N TRP A 32 7.50 -5.54 10.58
CA TRP A 32 8.03 -6.38 9.52
C TRP A 32 9.55 -6.20 9.42
N GLN A 33 10.31 -7.29 9.42
CA GLN A 33 11.77 -7.28 9.38
C GLN A 33 12.30 -8.08 8.19
N ARG A 34 13.34 -7.56 7.54
CA ARG A 34 14.05 -8.24 6.46
C ARG A 34 15.54 -7.89 6.51
N LYS A 35 16.39 -8.87 6.20
CA LYS A 35 17.85 -8.67 6.14
C LYS A 35 18.20 -7.77 4.95
N LEU A 36 19.08 -6.79 5.16
CA LEU A 36 19.56 -5.89 4.11
C LEU A 36 20.28 -6.63 2.98
N ASN A 37 21.05 -7.67 3.34
CA ASN A 37 21.78 -8.51 2.39
C ASN A 37 20.92 -9.64 1.79
N SER A 38 19.60 -9.61 1.96
CA SER A 38 18.71 -10.56 1.30
C SER A 38 18.79 -10.35 -0.21
N GLU A 39 18.93 -11.46 -0.94
CA GLU A 39 18.61 -11.45 -2.37
C GLU A 39 17.10 -11.34 -2.56
N GLY A 40 16.70 -10.85 -3.73
CA GLY A 40 15.29 -10.65 -4.05
C GLY A 40 14.58 -12.00 -4.15
N ASN A 41 13.37 -12.08 -3.60
CA ASN A 41 12.52 -13.24 -3.85
C ASN A 41 11.99 -13.14 -5.29
N VAL A 42 11.96 -14.27 -5.99
CA VAL A 42 11.21 -14.39 -7.24
C VAL A 42 9.72 -14.21 -6.92
N LEU A 43 9.08 -13.24 -7.56
CA LEU A 43 7.67 -12.99 -7.37
C LEU A 43 6.88 -14.06 -8.11
N SER A 44 6.07 -14.82 -7.36
CA SER A 44 5.11 -15.75 -7.97
C SER A 44 3.97 -14.95 -8.58
N ALA A 45 3.70 -15.18 -9.86
CA ALA A 45 2.49 -14.65 -10.49
C ALA A 45 1.26 -15.39 -9.95
N PHE A 46 0.13 -14.68 -9.85
CA PHE A 46 -1.13 -15.37 -9.63
C PHE A 46 -1.45 -16.24 -10.84
N THR A 47 -1.89 -17.47 -10.59
CA THR A 47 -2.31 -18.40 -11.65
C THR A 47 -3.83 -18.39 -11.73
N LEU A 48 -4.36 -18.42 -12.95
CA LEU A 48 -5.80 -18.52 -13.20
C LEU A 48 -6.12 -19.96 -13.58
N SER A 49 -7.26 -20.48 -13.09
CA SER A 49 -7.77 -21.75 -13.57
C SER A 49 -8.35 -21.59 -14.99
N LEU A 50 -8.52 -22.70 -15.73
CA LEU A 50 -9.14 -22.66 -17.05
C LEU A 50 -10.57 -22.11 -17.01
N GLN A 51 -11.32 -22.42 -15.94
CA GLN A 51 -12.67 -21.90 -15.74
C GLN A 51 -12.67 -20.38 -15.56
N ASP A 52 -11.73 -19.85 -14.77
CA ASP A 52 -11.58 -18.40 -14.59
C ASP A 52 -11.23 -17.71 -15.90
N ILE A 53 -10.36 -18.33 -16.71
CA ILE A 53 -9.97 -17.81 -18.04
C ILE A 53 -11.18 -17.70 -18.95
N ILE A 54 -12.02 -18.74 -19.01
CA ILE A 54 -13.25 -18.73 -19.84
C ILE A 54 -14.23 -17.67 -19.32
N HIS A 55 -14.43 -17.59 -18.00
CA HIS A 55 -15.32 -16.60 -17.39
C HIS A 55 -14.83 -15.15 -17.64
N MET A 56 -13.52 -14.93 -17.65
CA MET A 56 -12.91 -13.62 -17.92
C MET A 56 -12.67 -13.32 -19.40
N ALA A 57 -12.90 -14.28 -20.31
CA ALA A 57 -12.64 -14.09 -21.74
C ALA A 57 -13.39 -12.89 -22.36
N PRO A 58 -14.68 -12.61 -22.03
CA PRO A 58 -15.39 -11.46 -22.59
C PRO A 58 -14.77 -10.12 -22.22
N ILE A 59 -14.34 -9.95 -20.97
CA ILE A 59 -13.68 -8.72 -20.53
C ILE A 59 -12.25 -8.61 -21.08
N GLY A 60 -11.52 -9.74 -21.15
CA GLY A 60 -10.19 -9.81 -21.74
C GLY A 60 -10.20 -9.39 -23.22
N TYR A 61 -11.15 -9.89 -24.01
CA TYR A 61 -11.31 -9.52 -25.41
C TYR A 61 -11.59 -8.02 -25.59
N ARG A 62 -12.51 -7.46 -24.80
CA ARG A 62 -12.84 -6.03 -24.83
C ARG A 62 -11.61 -5.16 -24.54
N LEU A 63 -10.82 -5.55 -23.53
CA LEU A 63 -9.62 -4.81 -23.15
C LEU A 63 -8.53 -4.92 -24.21
N TRP A 64 -8.30 -6.12 -24.75
CA TRP A 64 -7.35 -6.33 -25.83
C TRP A 64 -7.68 -5.51 -27.07
N ARG A 65 -8.96 -5.48 -27.48
CA ARG A 65 -9.43 -4.64 -28.58
C ARG A 65 -9.15 -3.15 -28.31
N HIS A 66 -9.49 -2.67 -27.11
CA HIS A 66 -9.27 -1.28 -26.73
C HIS A 66 -7.78 -0.90 -26.74
N ILE A 67 -6.91 -1.78 -26.24
CA ILE A 67 -5.45 -1.57 -26.27
C ILE A 67 -4.95 -1.47 -27.71
N ARG A 68 -5.45 -2.29 -28.63
CA ARG A 68 -5.08 -2.22 -30.05
C ARG A 68 -5.55 -0.91 -30.70
N GLU A 69 -6.76 -0.47 -30.39
CA GLU A 69 -7.32 0.78 -30.90
C GLU A 69 -6.53 2.00 -30.41
N GLU A 70 -6.13 2.05 -29.13
CA GLU A 70 -5.30 3.14 -28.60
C GLU A 70 -3.86 3.09 -29.13
N ALA A 71 -3.28 1.89 -29.26
CA ALA A 71 -1.97 1.72 -29.87
C ALA A 71 -1.94 2.20 -31.34
N ALA A 72 -3.01 1.95 -32.10
CA ALA A 72 -3.15 2.46 -33.47
C ALA A 72 -3.25 4.00 -33.53
N LYS A 73 -3.75 4.64 -32.46
CA LYS A 73 -3.76 6.11 -32.31
C LYS A 73 -2.44 6.67 -31.76
N GLY A 74 -1.44 5.82 -31.54
CA GLY A 74 -0.15 6.21 -30.93
C GLY A 74 -0.25 6.55 -29.45
N ARG A 75 -1.32 6.14 -28.77
CA ARG A 75 -1.53 6.40 -27.33
C ARG A 75 -1.18 5.15 -26.52
N GLU A 76 -0.47 5.35 -25.43
CA GLU A 76 -0.20 4.27 -24.48
C GLU A 76 -1.36 4.15 -23.48
N VAL A 77 -1.78 2.92 -23.19
CA VAL A 77 -2.81 2.65 -22.20
C VAL A 77 -2.18 2.61 -20.81
N PHE A 78 -2.76 3.35 -19.87
CA PHE A 78 -2.30 3.42 -18.47
C PHE A 78 -2.18 2.02 -17.81
N LEU A 79 -3.12 1.12 -18.10
CA LEU A 79 -3.10 -0.25 -17.61
C LEU A 79 -3.19 -1.25 -18.77
N ASN A 80 -2.07 -1.91 -19.04
CA ASN A 80 -2.02 -3.06 -19.94
C ASN A 80 -1.70 -4.33 -19.12
N PRO A 81 -2.70 -5.20 -18.86
CA PRO A 81 -2.48 -6.43 -18.11
C PRO A 81 -1.81 -7.53 -18.94
N PHE A 82 -1.74 -7.39 -20.27
CA PHE A 82 -1.13 -8.37 -21.17
C PHE A 82 0.38 -8.14 -21.37
N THR A 83 0.89 -6.98 -20.97
CA THR A 83 2.34 -6.68 -20.98
C THR A 83 3.00 -7.13 -19.68
N LYS A 84 4.14 -7.81 -19.80
CA LYS A 84 4.98 -8.15 -18.64
C LYS A 84 5.58 -6.87 -18.05
N ARG A 85 5.28 -6.61 -16.77
CA ARG A 85 5.92 -5.56 -15.99
C ARG A 85 7.10 -6.14 -15.23
N HIS A 86 8.21 -5.41 -15.21
CA HIS A 86 9.33 -5.78 -14.36
C HIS A 86 8.97 -5.49 -12.91
N LEU A 87 8.64 -6.54 -12.15
CA LEU A 87 8.30 -6.43 -10.74
C LEU A 87 9.52 -6.82 -9.90
N THR A 88 9.81 -6.04 -8.87
CA THR A 88 10.90 -6.32 -7.93
C THR A 88 10.32 -6.70 -6.57
N SER A 89 11.01 -7.55 -5.80
CA SER A 89 10.66 -7.78 -4.39
C SER A 89 11.32 -6.77 -3.45
N PHE A 90 12.07 -5.81 -4.00
CA PHE A 90 12.71 -4.73 -3.27
C PHE A 90 11.74 -3.58 -3.08
N HIS A 91 11.02 -3.60 -1.96
CA HIS A 91 10.06 -2.57 -1.57
C HIS A 91 10.30 -2.16 -0.11
N GLY A 92 9.64 -1.08 0.32
CA GLY A 92 9.67 -0.60 1.68
C GLY A 92 8.55 0.43 1.92
N VAL A 93 8.57 1.05 3.10
CA VAL A 93 7.54 2.02 3.50
C VAL A 93 7.71 3.29 2.66
N PRO A 94 6.65 3.78 2.00
CA PRO A 94 6.72 5.01 1.23
C PRO A 94 6.93 6.21 2.16
N LEU A 95 7.71 7.17 1.68
CA LEU A 95 7.95 8.44 2.34
C LEU A 95 7.14 9.52 1.61
N GLY A 96 6.19 10.13 2.29
CA GLY A 96 5.32 11.16 1.71
C GLY A 96 4.10 11.43 2.57
N GLY A 97 3.67 12.69 2.60
CA GLY A 97 2.44 13.11 3.25
C GLY A 97 1.22 12.86 2.36
N ILE A 98 0.03 12.83 2.97
CA ILE A 98 -1.23 12.76 2.22
C ILE A 98 -1.31 13.96 1.27
N GLY A 99 -1.49 13.71 -0.03
CA GLY A 99 -1.60 14.75 -1.05
C GLY A 99 -0.29 15.39 -1.53
N ALA A 100 0.86 15.04 -0.94
CA ALA A 100 2.17 15.60 -1.32
C ALA A 100 2.92 14.78 -2.37
N GLY A 101 2.36 13.64 -2.76
CA GLY A 101 3.08 12.59 -3.47
C GLY A 101 3.92 11.73 -2.51
N SER A 102 4.48 10.64 -3.02
CA SER A 102 5.29 9.71 -2.22
C SER A 102 6.44 9.09 -2.99
N ILE A 103 7.50 8.77 -2.24
CA ILE A 103 8.71 8.15 -2.74
C ILE A 103 8.90 6.82 -2.00
N GLY A 104 8.84 5.71 -2.73
CA GLY A 104 9.10 4.38 -2.22
C GLY A 104 10.59 4.11 -2.08
N ARG A 105 11.05 4.04 -0.83
CA ARG A 105 12.40 3.61 -0.48
C ARG A 105 12.42 2.11 -0.18
N THR A 106 13.33 1.36 -0.77
CA THR A 106 13.46 -0.07 -0.54
C THR A 106 14.12 -0.37 0.81
N TYR A 107 13.94 -1.59 1.32
CA TYR A 107 14.67 -2.03 2.52
C TYR A 107 16.20 -2.00 2.34
N LYS A 108 16.72 -2.02 1.10
CA LYS A 108 18.16 -1.87 0.81
C LYS A 108 18.63 -0.41 0.80
N GLY A 109 17.69 0.54 0.84
CA GLY A 109 17.97 1.98 0.88
C GLY A 109 17.83 2.70 -0.46
N GLU A 110 17.54 1.99 -1.55
CA GLU A 110 17.36 2.57 -2.91
C GLU A 110 16.01 3.29 -3.06
N PHE A 111 15.93 4.23 -4.00
CA PHE A 111 14.68 4.90 -4.37
C PHE A 111 14.18 4.33 -5.70
N LEU A 112 13.06 3.60 -5.68
CA LEU A 112 12.55 2.89 -6.87
C LEU A 112 11.17 3.34 -7.35
N ARG A 113 10.32 3.87 -6.46
CA ARG A 113 8.92 4.17 -6.81
C ARG A 113 8.63 5.65 -6.57
N TRP A 114 8.32 6.37 -7.64
CA TRP A 114 8.01 7.80 -7.60
C TRP A 114 6.53 8.00 -7.91
N GLN A 115 5.80 8.59 -6.97
CA GLN A 115 4.41 9.00 -7.13
C GLN A 115 4.34 10.49 -6.83
N LEU A 116 4.94 11.29 -7.71
CA LEU A 116 5.01 12.75 -7.62
C LEU A 116 3.83 13.40 -8.33
#